data_AF-Q8S9B4-F1
#
_entry.id   AF-Q8S9B4-F1
#
_cell.length_a   1.000
_cell.length_b   1.000
_cell.length_c   1.000
_cell.angle_alpha   90.00
_cell.angle_beta   90.00
_cell.angle_gamma   90.00
#
_symmetry.space_group_name_H-M   'P 1'
#
loop_
_entity.id
_entity.type
_entity.pdbx_description
1 polymer ?
#
loop_
_entity_poly.entity_id
_entity_poly.type
_entity_poly.pdbx_seq_one_letter_code
_entity_poly.pdbx_strand_id
1 'polypeptide(L)'
;MRSPHVLLFALLAIVVAEGASLLPGKPIRGPPPASPQVAVGQTVDLVGQLTLVNTHDNKARYALIDAEGVVTPFSADFVLPEGDKDNNPLETGSIVGMKCEVGPPKYCGCGDIGGNCTCPDDANTPACVAAAQSTISLVMSAAQVLPFAPAPHGTQQKLLVMILDYGSCGYAPSLTENDIRNLYLGPNKDGLGGIALKYSDCSYGKFGLNTTAFMAVRVSINCSTAVTSSCSWWAISQGADAAAKSLIGLAAFSTFSHFTYVLPPGLQSVCAWAGLALLPGRQTWLQSSGYGVQRWATVMQEGIHNYGLWHSWRNGWEYEDYSTAMGRGDACPNVAETSRLGWATPAVGGGAINSGVLKTAGSVAKWSLPATYITGDGNHLRVLPDWLPGYTNSTLAKNLYLALRVNKLGDAALGSMYANKVNVHEVNATMDNGYPNSFIYSDRRIQFISSVSPFTRSVLPAYNLVIYTSAVNASDAITVYLCRYTSADSQCPSLTDVVGTASPPPPSPPPPARPPPSPPPPARPPPPPPTRSPPPLTRSPPPLKKSPPPSPRKPPPSPRPSPPTVGH
;
A
#
# COMPACT_ATOMS: atom_id res chain seq x y z
N MET A 1 -35.85 39.48 13.09
CA MET A 1 -36.40 38.75 14.25
C MET A 1 -36.51 37.28 13.87
N ARG A 2 -35.81 36.43 14.64
CA ARG A 2 -35.98 34.99 14.92
C ARG A 2 -36.58 34.05 13.86
N SER A 3 -35.74 33.11 13.41
CA SER A 3 -36.03 31.70 13.06
C SER A 3 -36.82 30.96 14.18
N PRO A 4 -37.42 29.76 13.97
CA PRO A 4 -36.91 28.69 13.09
C PRO A 4 -37.92 27.87 12.27
N HIS A 5 -37.42 27.30 11.17
CA HIS A 5 -37.96 26.09 10.53
C HIS A 5 -37.18 24.87 11.03
N VAL A 6 -37.88 23.98 11.73
CA VAL A 6 -37.49 22.59 12.00
C VAL A 6 -38.78 21.79 11.84
N LEU A 7 -38.88 20.97 10.79
CA LEU A 7 -39.63 19.70 10.73
C LEU A 7 -39.68 19.21 9.26
N LEU A 8 -38.77 18.32 8.85
CA LEU A 8 -39.06 17.26 7.88
C LEU A 8 -37.91 16.23 7.81
N PHE A 9 -37.77 15.38 8.82
CA PHE A 9 -37.04 14.10 8.73
C PHE A 9 -37.55 13.17 9.84
N ALA A 10 -38.66 12.49 9.59
CA ALA A 10 -39.16 11.39 10.42
C ALA A 10 -40.12 10.53 9.60
N LEU A 11 -39.58 9.63 8.76
CA LEU A 11 -40.32 8.52 8.15
C LEU A 11 -39.32 7.51 7.55
N LEU A 12 -38.57 6.82 8.42
CA LEU A 12 -38.12 5.44 8.17
C LEU A 12 -37.58 4.84 9.49
N ALA A 13 -38.49 4.56 10.41
CA ALA A 13 -38.25 3.67 11.54
C ALA A 13 -39.57 2.96 11.85
N ILE A 14 -39.46 1.66 12.17
CA ILE A 14 -40.52 0.73 12.62
C ILE A 14 -41.23 -0.04 11.49
N VAL A 15 -40.66 -1.19 11.13
CA VAL A 15 -41.28 -2.51 11.40
C VAL A 15 -40.17 -3.49 11.82
N VAL A 16 -39.74 -3.42 13.09
CA VAL A 16 -39.20 -4.57 13.82
C VAL A 16 -39.70 -4.46 15.26
N ALA A 17 -40.78 -5.18 15.55
CA ALA A 17 -41.22 -5.60 16.88
C ALA A 17 -42.09 -6.84 16.63
N GLU A 18 -42.11 -7.90 17.40
CA GLU A 18 -41.41 -8.37 18.60
C GLU A 18 -41.79 -9.86 18.68
N GLY A 19 -40.91 -10.73 19.17
CA GLY A 19 -41.18 -12.17 19.22
C GLY A 19 -40.17 -12.96 20.04
N ALA A 20 -40.25 -12.77 21.36
CA ALA A 20 -39.84 -13.69 22.43
C ALA A 20 -38.34 -13.97 22.69
N SER A 21 -37.88 -13.28 23.74
CA SER A 21 -36.93 -13.72 24.75
C SER A 21 -37.00 -15.20 25.15
N LEU A 22 -35.91 -15.93 24.88
CA LEU A 22 -35.43 -17.06 25.67
C LEU A 22 -33.89 -17.04 25.66
N LEU A 23 -33.29 -16.35 26.62
CA LEU A 23 -31.87 -16.55 26.98
C LEU A 23 -31.80 -17.46 28.21
N PRO A 24 -31.47 -18.75 28.06
CA PRO A 24 -30.75 -19.48 29.08
C PRO A 24 -29.25 -19.39 28.79
N GLY A 25 -28.48 -18.91 29.78
CA GLY A 25 -27.05 -19.19 29.94
C GLY A 25 -26.11 -18.77 28.80
N LYS A 26 -25.24 -17.80 29.08
CA LYS A 26 -24.05 -17.49 28.28
C LYS A 26 -23.29 -18.80 28.01
N PRO A 27 -23.23 -19.34 26.78
CA PRO A 27 -22.35 -20.46 26.52
C PRO A 27 -20.94 -19.90 26.60
N ILE A 28 -20.10 -20.52 27.43
CA ILE A 28 -18.66 -20.48 27.25
C ILE A 28 -18.44 -21.00 25.83
N ARG A 29 -18.28 -20.11 24.85
CA ARG A 29 -17.90 -20.51 23.50
C ARG A 29 -16.51 -21.13 23.65
N GLY A 30 -16.46 -22.45 23.52
CA GLY A 30 -15.22 -23.16 23.26
C GLY A 30 -14.52 -22.59 22.02
N PRO A 31 -13.30 -23.04 21.72
CA PRO A 31 -12.65 -22.70 20.46
C PRO A 31 -13.64 -22.93 19.28
N PRO A 32 -13.57 -22.12 18.22
CA PRO A 32 -14.37 -22.36 17.02
C PRO A 32 -14.24 -23.84 16.64
N PRO A 33 -15.33 -24.51 16.23
CA PRO A 33 -15.20 -25.84 15.65
C PRO A 33 -14.14 -25.77 14.55
N ALA A 34 -13.29 -26.80 14.45
CA ALA A 34 -12.40 -26.93 13.30
C ALA A 34 -13.26 -26.73 12.04
N SER A 35 -12.77 -25.94 11.06
CA SER A 35 -13.45 -25.79 9.78
C SER A 35 -13.93 -27.17 9.34
N PRO A 36 -15.23 -27.34 9.04
CA PRO A 36 -15.76 -28.64 8.66
C PRO A 36 -14.83 -29.19 7.57
N GLN A 37 -14.27 -30.38 7.80
CA GLN A 37 -13.53 -31.09 6.78
C GLN A 37 -14.54 -31.51 5.72
N VAL A 38 -14.83 -30.58 4.80
CA VAL A 38 -15.75 -30.81 3.70
C VAL A 38 -15.04 -31.75 2.73
N ALA A 39 -15.65 -32.89 2.45
CA ALA A 39 -15.05 -33.85 1.54
C ALA A 39 -15.08 -33.30 0.10
N VAL A 40 -14.06 -33.65 -0.69
CA VAL A 40 -14.05 -33.37 -2.13
C VAL A 40 -15.33 -33.95 -2.77
N GLY A 41 -15.96 -33.18 -3.65
CA GLY A 41 -17.23 -33.48 -4.29
C GLY A 41 -18.47 -33.03 -3.50
N GLN A 42 -18.30 -32.47 -2.30
CA GLN A 42 -19.42 -31.89 -1.54
C GLN A 42 -19.71 -30.45 -1.97
N THR A 43 -20.96 -30.05 -1.81
CA THR A 43 -21.37 -28.65 -1.96
C THR A 43 -21.44 -27.99 -0.60
N VAL A 44 -20.90 -26.78 -0.49
CA VAL A 44 -20.96 -25.95 0.71
C VAL A 44 -21.68 -24.65 0.43
N ASP A 45 -22.49 -24.23 1.38
CA ASP A 45 -23.06 -22.88 1.40
C ASP A 45 -22.01 -21.93 2.00
N LEU A 46 -21.59 -20.96 1.20
CA LEU A 46 -20.68 -19.89 1.61
C LEU A 46 -21.42 -18.56 1.59
N VAL A 47 -21.19 -17.74 2.61
CA VAL A 47 -21.64 -16.34 2.62
C VAL A 47 -20.47 -15.49 3.09
N GLY A 48 -20.13 -14.48 2.30
CA GLY A 48 -19.03 -13.61 2.66
C GLY A 48 -18.80 -12.49 1.67
N GLN A 49 -17.86 -11.62 2.02
CA GLN A 49 -17.35 -10.59 1.12
C GLN A 49 -16.39 -11.22 0.12
N LEU A 50 -16.68 -11.05 -1.17
CA LEU A 50 -15.80 -11.45 -2.25
C LEU A 50 -14.55 -10.57 -2.24
N THR A 51 -13.38 -11.19 -2.11
CA THR A 51 -12.07 -10.51 -2.17
C THR A 51 -11.23 -11.10 -3.28
N LEU A 52 -10.22 -10.34 -3.68
CA LEU A 52 -9.18 -10.77 -4.60
C LEU A 52 -7.83 -10.77 -3.88
N VAL A 53 -6.98 -11.70 -4.29
CA VAL A 53 -5.55 -11.74 -3.99
C VAL A 53 -4.84 -11.65 -5.34
N ASN A 54 -4.20 -10.52 -5.61
CA ASN A 54 -3.42 -10.38 -6.82
C ASN A 54 -2.08 -11.07 -6.56
N THR A 55 -1.95 -12.31 -7.02
CA THR A 55 -0.65 -12.96 -6.98
C THR A 55 0.19 -12.37 -8.11
N HIS A 56 1.46 -12.07 -7.82
CA HIS A 56 2.43 -11.47 -8.77
C HIS A 56 2.67 -12.29 -10.06
N ASP A 57 1.92 -13.40 -10.25
CA ASP A 57 1.89 -14.27 -11.42
C ASP A 57 0.83 -13.83 -12.46
N ASN A 58 0.30 -12.60 -12.35
CA ASN A 58 -0.77 -12.04 -13.21
C ASN A 58 -2.10 -12.80 -13.17
N LYS A 59 -2.32 -13.67 -12.18
CA LYS A 59 -3.59 -14.37 -12.00
C LYS A 59 -4.31 -13.84 -10.78
N ALA A 60 -5.47 -13.23 -11.01
CA ALA A 60 -6.40 -12.90 -9.94
C ALA A 60 -6.88 -14.18 -9.25
N ARG A 61 -6.67 -14.30 -7.94
CA ARG A 61 -7.22 -15.39 -7.13
C ARG A 61 -8.33 -14.85 -6.26
N TYR A 62 -9.49 -15.48 -6.30
CA TYR A 62 -10.65 -15.05 -5.51
C TYR A 62 -10.69 -15.78 -4.16
N ALA A 63 -11.34 -15.15 -3.20
CA ALA A 63 -11.69 -15.75 -1.92
C ALA A 63 -12.96 -15.10 -1.34
N LEU A 64 -13.54 -15.74 -0.34
CA LEU A 64 -14.59 -15.15 0.50
C LEU A 64 -14.06 -14.91 1.90
N ILE A 65 -14.40 -13.75 2.45
CA ILE A 65 -14.19 -13.41 3.86
C ILE A 65 -15.56 -13.44 4.54
N ASP A 66 -15.75 -14.35 5.50
CA ASP A 66 -17.00 -14.39 6.27
C ASP A 66 -17.08 -13.27 7.34
N ALA A 67 -18.17 -13.24 8.10
CA ALA A 67 -18.39 -12.23 9.14
C ALA A 67 -17.36 -12.33 10.29
N GLU A 68 -16.78 -13.51 10.48
CA GLU A 68 -15.75 -13.81 11.48
C GLU A 68 -14.34 -13.50 10.98
N GLY A 69 -14.18 -13.13 9.71
CA GLY A 69 -12.90 -12.83 9.07
C GLY A 69 -12.15 -14.08 8.58
N VAL A 70 -12.79 -15.25 8.57
CA VAL A 70 -12.20 -16.47 8.01
C VAL A 70 -12.16 -16.34 6.50
N VAL A 71 -10.98 -16.57 5.94
CA VAL A 71 -10.79 -16.53 4.49
C VAL A 71 -10.93 -17.93 3.91
N THR A 72 -11.88 -18.08 3.00
CA THR A 72 -12.12 -19.29 2.20
C THR A 72 -11.59 -19.06 0.78
N PRO A 73 -10.47 -19.68 0.39
CA PRO A 73 -9.88 -19.46 -0.92
C PRO A 73 -10.66 -20.20 -2.01
N PHE A 74 -10.66 -19.65 -3.22
CA PHE A 74 -11.12 -20.36 -4.42
C PHE A 74 -9.91 -20.99 -5.13
N SER A 75 -10.14 -21.99 -5.99
CA SER A 75 -9.07 -22.60 -6.77
C SER A 75 -8.49 -21.63 -7.80
N ALA A 76 -7.27 -21.89 -8.30
CA ALA A 76 -6.62 -21.00 -9.27
C ALA A 76 -7.33 -20.99 -10.64
N ASP A 77 -8.12 -22.03 -10.94
CA ASP A 77 -8.94 -22.15 -12.15
C ASP A 77 -10.39 -21.68 -11.94
N PHE A 78 -10.75 -21.18 -10.75
CA PHE A 78 -12.08 -20.65 -10.50
C PHE A 78 -12.33 -19.41 -11.37
N VAL A 79 -13.37 -19.47 -12.19
CA VAL A 79 -13.87 -18.34 -12.96
C VAL A 79 -15.12 -17.82 -12.28
N LEU A 80 -15.04 -16.60 -11.75
CA LEU A 80 -16.22 -15.92 -11.22
C LEU A 80 -17.21 -15.66 -12.36
N PRO A 81 -18.48 -16.11 -12.24
CA PRO A 81 -19.51 -15.75 -13.22
C PRO A 81 -19.70 -14.23 -13.32
N GLU A 82 -20.07 -13.74 -14.51
CA GLU A 82 -20.26 -12.30 -14.75
C GLU A 82 -21.39 -11.70 -13.88
N GLY A 83 -22.38 -12.51 -13.52
CA GLY A 83 -23.49 -12.10 -12.66
C GLY A 83 -23.95 -13.21 -11.72
N ASP A 84 -24.88 -12.85 -10.83
CA ASP A 84 -25.57 -13.78 -9.93
C ASP A 84 -26.76 -14.49 -10.62
N LYS A 85 -27.56 -15.24 -9.86
CA LYS A 85 -28.74 -15.96 -10.35
C LYS A 85 -29.80 -15.06 -11.01
N ASP A 86 -29.78 -13.76 -10.70
CA ASP A 86 -30.72 -12.77 -11.21
C ASP A 86 -30.05 -11.84 -12.26
N ASN A 87 -28.85 -12.20 -12.74
CA ASN A 87 -27.99 -11.41 -13.64
C ASN A 87 -27.53 -10.06 -13.08
N ASN A 88 -27.50 -9.90 -11.75
CA ASN A 88 -26.84 -8.74 -11.14
C ASN A 88 -25.32 -8.91 -11.26
N PRO A 89 -24.57 -7.88 -11.68
CA PRO A 89 -23.11 -7.96 -11.79
C PRO A 89 -22.44 -8.35 -10.48
N LEU A 90 -21.49 -9.28 -10.54
CA LEU A 90 -20.64 -9.65 -9.42
C LEU A 90 -19.32 -8.89 -9.49
N GLU A 91 -19.03 -8.12 -8.45
CA GLU A 91 -17.79 -7.37 -8.34
C GLU A 91 -17.06 -7.72 -7.04
N THR A 92 -15.74 -7.71 -7.06
CA THR A 92 -14.90 -7.75 -5.86
C THR A 92 -15.40 -6.70 -4.86
N GLY A 93 -15.43 -7.06 -3.58
CA GLY A 93 -15.98 -6.27 -2.48
C GLY A 93 -17.46 -6.52 -2.18
N SER A 94 -18.22 -7.16 -3.08
CA SER A 94 -19.64 -7.49 -2.87
C SER A 94 -19.83 -8.58 -1.81
N ILE A 95 -20.95 -8.57 -1.08
CA ILE A 95 -21.37 -9.71 -0.24
C ILE A 95 -22.21 -10.65 -1.09
N VAL A 96 -21.77 -11.89 -1.18
CA VAL A 96 -22.41 -12.93 -1.96
C VAL A 96 -22.72 -14.13 -1.09
N GLY A 97 -23.87 -14.75 -1.34
CA GLY A 97 -24.16 -16.12 -0.92
C GLY A 97 -23.97 -17.05 -2.11
N MET A 98 -23.27 -18.17 -1.95
CA MET A 98 -23.08 -19.13 -3.04
C MET A 98 -23.03 -20.56 -2.55
N LYS A 99 -23.55 -21.48 -3.38
CA LYS A 99 -23.24 -22.91 -3.25
C LYS A 99 -22.02 -23.22 -4.07
N CYS A 100 -20.94 -23.58 -3.40
CA CYS A 100 -19.71 -23.96 -4.06
C CYS A 100 -19.48 -25.46 -4.02
N GLU A 101 -19.14 -26.04 -5.17
CA GLU A 101 -18.58 -27.38 -5.24
C GLU A 101 -17.14 -27.34 -4.75
N VAL A 102 -16.87 -28.19 -3.76
CA VAL A 102 -15.57 -28.33 -3.17
C VAL A 102 -14.80 -29.39 -3.95
N GLY A 103 -13.77 -28.96 -4.66
CA GLY A 103 -12.93 -29.85 -5.46
C GLY A 103 -11.57 -30.11 -4.82
N PRO A 104 -10.79 -31.04 -5.39
CA PRO A 104 -9.38 -31.13 -5.05
C PRO A 104 -8.74 -29.79 -5.43
N PRO A 105 -7.90 -29.20 -4.56
CA PRO A 105 -7.26 -27.94 -4.83
C PRO A 105 -6.36 -28.05 -6.06
N LYS A 106 -6.49 -27.07 -6.96
CA LYS A 106 -5.55 -26.84 -8.06
C LYS A 106 -4.88 -25.49 -7.84
N TYR A 107 -4.00 -25.39 -6.85
CA TYR A 107 -3.20 -24.18 -6.61
C TYR A 107 -1.90 -24.21 -7.40
N CYS A 108 -1.95 -24.42 -8.72
CA CYS A 108 -0.76 -24.38 -9.56
C CYS A 108 -0.71 -23.06 -10.34
N GLY A 109 0.24 -22.19 -9.98
CA GLY A 109 0.58 -20.97 -10.70
C GLY A 109 2.08 -20.75 -10.69
N CYS A 110 2.78 -21.26 -11.71
CA CYS A 110 4.15 -20.87 -12.02
C CYS A 110 4.09 -19.55 -12.81
N GLY A 111 4.71 -18.48 -12.30
CA GLY A 111 5.05 -17.30 -13.10
C GLY A 111 6.38 -17.52 -13.80
N ASP A 112 6.49 -17.08 -15.06
CA ASP A 112 7.63 -17.32 -15.95
C ASP A 112 8.99 -16.86 -15.36
N ILE A 113 9.91 -17.82 -15.17
CA ILE A 113 11.26 -17.93 -15.77
C ILE A 113 11.97 -19.17 -15.15
N GLY A 114 11.90 -20.31 -15.85
CA GLY A 114 13.06 -21.21 -15.98
C GLY A 114 13.46 -22.20 -14.88
N GLY A 115 12.57 -22.69 -13.99
CA GLY A 115 12.93 -23.78 -13.06
C GLY A 115 11.74 -24.67 -12.69
N ASN A 116 11.95 -26.01 -12.75
CA ASN A 116 11.01 -27.10 -12.44
C ASN A 116 9.75 -26.72 -11.64
N CYS A 117 8.59 -26.73 -12.31
CA CYS A 117 7.28 -26.75 -11.68
C CYS A 117 7.01 -28.15 -11.13
N THR A 118 7.16 -28.35 -9.83
CA THR A 118 6.53 -29.46 -9.11
C THR A 118 5.52 -28.85 -8.15
N CYS A 119 4.21 -29.09 -8.37
CA CYS A 119 3.18 -28.75 -7.40
C CYS A 119 3.33 -29.70 -6.20
N PRO A 120 3.73 -29.24 -5.00
CA PRO A 120 3.92 -30.12 -3.86
C PRO A 120 2.70 -30.04 -2.93
N ASP A 121 1.99 -31.16 -2.79
CA ASP A 121 1.20 -31.63 -1.64
C ASP A 121 0.20 -30.70 -0.92
N ASP A 122 -0.21 -29.57 -1.51
CA ASP A 122 -1.43 -28.86 -1.11
C ASP A 122 -2.69 -29.43 -1.76
N ALA A 123 -2.59 -30.57 -2.47
CA ALA A 123 -3.66 -31.44 -2.98
C ALA A 123 -4.75 -31.85 -1.95
N ASN A 124 -4.58 -31.50 -0.67
CA ASN A 124 -5.41 -31.97 0.43
C ASN A 124 -6.27 -30.90 1.10
N THR A 125 -6.22 -29.62 0.68
CA THR A 125 -7.17 -28.62 1.20
C THR A 125 -8.32 -28.42 0.22
N PRO A 126 -9.52 -28.91 0.53
CA PRO A 126 -10.67 -28.75 -0.33
C PRO A 126 -10.93 -27.25 -0.58
N ALA A 127 -11.02 -26.85 -1.85
CA ALA A 127 -11.19 -25.47 -2.27
C ALA A 127 -12.47 -25.32 -3.10
N CYS A 128 -13.00 -24.11 -3.14
CA CYS A 128 -14.10 -23.81 -4.05
C CYS A 128 -13.60 -23.84 -5.50
N VAL A 129 -14.03 -24.85 -6.28
CA VAL A 129 -13.58 -25.02 -7.68
C VAL A 129 -14.61 -24.53 -8.70
N ALA A 130 -15.89 -24.54 -8.33
CA ALA A 130 -16.97 -24.11 -9.19
C ALA A 130 -18.16 -23.64 -8.37
N ALA A 131 -18.79 -22.57 -8.84
CA ALA A 131 -20.10 -22.13 -8.38
C ALA A 131 -20.93 -21.81 -9.63
N ALA A 132 -22.02 -22.55 -9.84
CA ALA A 132 -22.93 -22.26 -10.95
C ALA A 132 -23.58 -20.90 -10.71
N GLN A 133 -23.71 -20.07 -11.76
CA GLN A 133 -24.35 -18.76 -11.66
C GLN A 133 -25.72 -18.83 -10.94
N SER A 134 -26.52 -19.86 -11.24
CA SER A 134 -27.84 -20.09 -10.64
C SER A 134 -27.82 -20.31 -9.12
N THR A 135 -26.66 -20.57 -8.52
CA THR A 135 -26.51 -20.76 -7.08
C THR A 135 -25.89 -19.57 -6.36
N ILE A 136 -25.49 -18.53 -7.09
CA ILE A 136 -24.93 -17.31 -6.51
C ILE A 136 -26.05 -16.29 -6.33
N SER A 137 -26.11 -15.68 -5.16
CA SER A 137 -27.03 -14.58 -4.85
C SER A 137 -26.21 -13.37 -4.40
N LEU A 138 -26.40 -12.23 -5.06
CA LEU A 138 -25.88 -10.96 -4.59
C LEU A 138 -26.70 -10.53 -3.37
N VAL A 139 -26.06 -10.54 -2.20
CA VAL A 139 -26.70 -10.09 -0.94
C VAL A 139 -26.58 -8.57 -0.83
N MET A 140 -25.42 -8.03 -1.19
CA MET A 140 -25.16 -6.59 -1.17
C MET A 140 -24.06 -6.24 -2.17
N SER A 141 -24.24 -5.18 -2.97
CA SER A 141 -23.24 -4.75 -3.95
C SER A 141 -22.01 -4.13 -3.27
N ALA A 142 -20.87 -4.16 -3.96
CA ALA A 142 -19.65 -3.50 -3.48
C ALA A 142 -19.83 -2.01 -3.15
N ALA A 143 -20.75 -1.31 -3.82
CA ALA A 143 -21.07 0.09 -3.56
C ALA A 143 -21.93 0.32 -2.30
N GLN A 144 -22.66 -0.70 -1.87
CA GLN A 144 -23.50 -0.68 -0.66
C GLN A 144 -22.76 -1.17 0.58
N VAL A 145 -21.81 -2.08 0.39
CA VAL A 145 -20.86 -2.46 1.46
C VAL A 145 -20.15 -1.19 1.86
N LEU A 146 -20.30 -0.77 3.13
CA LEU A 146 -19.61 0.40 3.66
C LEU A 146 -18.14 0.27 3.24
N PRO A 147 -17.68 1.15 2.35
CA PRO A 147 -16.41 0.92 1.72
C PRO A 147 -15.37 0.91 2.82
N PHE A 148 -14.29 0.16 2.61
CA PHE A 148 -13.00 0.55 3.16
C PHE A 148 -12.57 1.95 2.65
N ALA A 149 -13.50 2.86 2.31
CA ALA A 149 -13.18 4.22 1.90
C ALA A 149 -12.67 4.94 3.13
N PRO A 150 -11.59 5.71 3.00
CA PRO A 150 -11.11 6.57 4.06
C PRO A 150 -12.24 7.44 4.58
N ALA A 151 -12.49 7.38 5.89
CA ALA A 151 -13.51 8.22 6.50
C ALA A 151 -13.18 9.70 6.25
N PRO A 152 -14.18 10.61 6.20
CA PRO A 152 -13.93 12.05 6.05
C PRO A 152 -12.99 12.62 7.13
N HIS A 153 -12.95 11.97 8.30
CA HIS A 153 -12.09 12.32 9.44
C HIS A 153 -10.77 11.52 9.48
N GLY A 154 -10.45 10.81 8.40
CA GLY A 154 -9.31 9.91 8.29
C GLY A 154 -9.58 8.52 8.88
N THR A 155 -8.87 7.52 8.35
CA THR A 155 -8.91 6.14 8.84
C THR A 155 -7.72 5.86 9.75
N GLN A 156 -8.00 5.30 10.92
CA GLN A 156 -6.99 4.86 11.89
C GLN A 156 -7.04 3.34 12.03
N GLN A 157 -6.02 2.65 11.54
CA GLN A 157 -5.92 1.20 11.66
C GLN A 157 -5.56 0.80 13.09
N LYS A 158 -6.36 -0.07 13.71
CA LYS A 158 -5.99 -0.82 14.91
C LYS A 158 -5.27 -2.08 14.41
N LEU A 159 -3.96 -2.01 14.28
CA LEU A 159 -3.18 -3.02 13.58
C LEU A 159 -2.59 -4.06 14.56
N LEU A 160 -2.83 -5.34 14.28
CA LEU A 160 -2.13 -6.47 14.89
C LEU A 160 -1.10 -7.02 13.91
N VAL A 161 0.18 -6.91 14.25
CA VAL A 161 1.28 -7.53 13.51
C VAL A 161 1.68 -8.84 14.18
N MET A 162 1.56 -9.95 13.45
CA MET A 162 1.90 -11.29 13.89
C MET A 162 3.23 -11.71 13.26
N ILE A 163 4.26 -11.85 14.08
CA ILE A 163 5.57 -12.38 13.70
C ILE A 163 5.46 -13.90 13.74
N LEU A 164 5.55 -14.52 12.58
CA LEU A 164 5.27 -15.95 12.45
C LEU A 164 6.51 -16.76 12.80
N ASP A 165 6.35 -17.69 13.73
CA ASP A 165 7.40 -18.59 14.16
C ASP A 165 7.09 -20.04 13.80
N TYR A 166 7.80 -20.50 12.77
CA TYR A 166 7.80 -21.89 12.29
C TYR A 166 9.11 -22.58 12.68
N GLY A 167 9.73 -22.17 13.79
CA GLY A 167 11.01 -22.69 14.26
C GLY A 167 11.03 -24.22 14.44
N SER A 168 9.89 -24.85 14.75
CA SER A 168 9.76 -26.30 14.85
C SER A 168 10.04 -27.06 13.54
N CYS A 169 10.00 -26.38 12.38
CA CYS A 169 10.41 -26.93 11.08
C CYS A 169 11.59 -26.15 10.46
N GLY A 170 12.37 -25.45 11.26
CA GLY A 170 13.60 -24.78 10.81
C GLY A 170 13.40 -23.38 10.22
N TYR A 171 12.19 -22.81 10.29
CA TYR A 171 11.87 -21.47 9.79
C TYR A 171 11.62 -20.49 10.96
N ALA A 172 12.69 -20.15 11.68
CA ALA A 172 12.61 -19.20 12.80
C ALA A 172 12.45 -17.74 12.31
N PRO A 173 11.76 -16.87 13.07
CA PRO A 173 11.64 -15.45 12.75
C PRO A 173 12.98 -14.73 12.98
N SER A 174 13.25 -13.70 12.18
CA SER A 174 14.44 -12.85 12.33
C SER A 174 14.16 -11.51 13.02
N LEU A 175 12.89 -11.16 13.22
CA LEU A 175 12.45 -9.91 13.85
C LEU A 175 11.78 -10.18 15.20
N THR A 176 11.93 -9.25 16.12
CA THR A 176 11.24 -9.24 17.43
C THR A 176 10.04 -8.29 17.42
N GLU A 177 9.17 -8.38 18.43
CA GLU A 177 8.06 -7.43 18.61
C GLU A 177 8.57 -6.00 18.76
N ASN A 178 9.75 -5.81 19.35
CA ASN A 178 10.39 -4.51 19.49
C ASN A 178 10.85 -3.96 18.14
N ASP A 179 11.43 -4.81 17.28
CA ASP A 179 11.85 -4.41 15.93
C ASP A 179 10.64 -3.97 15.11
N ILE A 180 9.54 -4.74 15.16
CA ILE A 180 8.28 -4.38 14.49
C ILE A 180 7.71 -3.08 15.03
N ARG A 181 7.66 -2.89 16.35
CA ARG A 181 7.19 -1.61 16.94
C ARG A 181 8.06 -0.44 16.48
N ASN A 182 9.37 -0.61 16.41
CA ASN A 182 10.28 0.45 15.94
C ASN A 182 10.12 0.75 14.45
N LEU A 183 9.93 -0.28 13.60
CA LEU A 183 9.68 -0.11 12.16
C LEU A 183 8.37 0.65 11.91
N TYR A 184 7.29 0.24 12.60
CA TYR A 184 5.97 0.82 12.38
C TYR A 184 5.79 2.19 13.05
N LEU A 185 6.20 2.34 14.30
CA LEU A 185 5.89 3.52 15.12
C LEU A 185 7.07 4.48 15.31
N GLY A 186 8.27 4.11 14.83
CA GLY A 186 9.51 4.83 15.05
C GLY A 186 10.18 4.51 16.40
N PRO A 187 11.40 5.05 16.65
CA PRO A 187 12.20 4.72 17.83
C PRO A 187 11.52 5.00 19.18
N ASN A 188 10.68 6.05 19.24
CA ASN A 188 9.94 6.44 20.44
C ASN A 188 8.62 5.67 20.61
N LYS A 189 8.21 4.90 19.60
CA LYS A 189 6.95 4.14 19.56
C LYS A 189 5.69 4.99 19.74
N ASP A 190 5.76 6.27 19.39
CA ASP A 190 4.68 7.25 19.49
C ASP A 190 3.94 7.47 18.16
N GLY A 191 4.41 6.85 17.06
CA GLY A 191 3.85 7.01 15.72
C GLY A 191 4.29 8.28 15.01
N LEU A 192 5.20 9.07 15.60
CA LEU A 192 5.78 10.26 14.98
C LEU A 192 7.01 9.92 14.12
N GLY A 193 7.27 8.64 13.89
CA GLY A 193 8.30 8.13 12.99
C GLY A 193 7.89 6.82 12.33
N GLY A 194 8.83 6.17 11.65
CA GLY A 194 8.61 4.87 11.01
C GLY A 194 7.55 4.92 9.90
N ILE A 195 6.84 3.80 9.73
CA ILE A 195 5.79 3.64 8.72
C ILE A 195 4.54 4.48 9.04
N ALA A 196 4.22 4.66 10.33
CA ALA A 196 3.09 5.49 10.78
C ALA A 196 3.21 6.93 10.26
N LEU A 197 4.41 7.52 10.35
CA LEU A 197 4.67 8.84 9.81
C LEU A 197 4.48 8.85 8.29
N LYS A 198 4.92 7.82 7.57
CA LYS A 198 4.72 7.72 6.11
C LYS A 198 3.25 7.63 5.71
N TYR A 199 2.43 6.90 6.47
CA TYR A 199 0.99 6.88 6.27
C TYR A 199 0.40 8.28 6.42
N SER A 200 0.79 9.01 7.46
CA SER A 200 0.32 10.39 7.70
C SER A 200 0.79 11.35 6.60
N ASP A 201 2.08 11.34 6.25
CA ASP A 201 2.66 12.22 5.24
C ASP A 201 2.00 12.03 3.87
N CYS A 202 1.80 10.78 3.44
CA CYS A 202 1.27 10.48 2.13
C CYS A 202 -0.25 10.61 2.01
N SER A 203 -0.96 10.70 3.14
CA SER A 203 -2.41 10.82 3.19
C SER A 203 -2.92 12.15 3.73
N TYR A 204 -2.01 13.07 4.07
CA TYR A 204 -2.36 14.35 4.71
C TYR A 204 -3.11 14.15 6.03
N GLY A 205 -2.68 13.13 6.80
CA GLY A 205 -3.31 12.72 8.06
C GLY A 205 -4.64 11.97 7.91
N LYS A 206 -5.10 11.68 6.68
CA LYS A 206 -6.35 10.94 6.43
C LYS A 206 -6.19 9.42 6.53
N PHE A 207 -4.99 8.93 6.72
CA PHE A 207 -4.69 7.52 6.94
C PHE A 207 -3.53 7.38 7.93
N GLY A 208 -3.73 6.54 8.94
CA GLY A 208 -2.75 6.36 10.00
C GLY A 208 -2.96 5.08 10.79
N LEU A 209 -2.04 4.87 11.72
CA LEU A 209 -2.10 3.78 12.69
C LEU A 209 -2.58 4.34 14.02
N ASN A 210 -3.55 3.67 14.64
CA ASN A 210 -3.89 3.92 16.03
C ASN A 210 -2.75 3.37 16.90
N THR A 211 -1.85 4.25 17.33
CA THR A 211 -0.64 3.91 18.08
C THR A 211 -0.95 3.22 19.42
N THR A 212 -2.05 3.61 20.08
CA THR A 212 -2.48 3.00 21.35
C THR A 212 -3.09 1.60 21.16
N ALA A 213 -3.64 1.32 19.98
CA ALA A 213 -4.20 0.03 19.60
C ALA A 213 -3.26 -0.77 18.66
N PHE A 214 -2.00 -0.36 18.52
CA PHE A 214 -1.00 -1.10 17.75
C PHE A 214 -0.38 -2.19 18.61
N MET A 215 -0.40 -3.41 18.11
CA MET A 215 0.20 -4.56 18.78
C MET A 215 1.07 -5.36 17.82
N ALA A 216 2.25 -5.75 18.30
CA ALA A 216 3.09 -6.75 17.67
C ALA A 216 3.20 -7.95 18.62
N VAL A 217 3.01 -9.16 18.10
CA VAL A 217 3.13 -10.43 18.83
C VAL A 217 3.89 -11.45 18.01
N ARG A 218 4.74 -12.26 18.65
CA ARG A 218 5.24 -13.50 18.06
C ARG A 218 4.25 -14.63 18.31
N VAL A 219 3.94 -15.39 17.27
CA VAL A 219 3.05 -16.55 17.35
C VAL A 219 3.77 -17.79 16.84
N SER A 220 3.81 -18.84 17.66
CA SER A 220 4.32 -20.15 17.26
C SER A 220 3.21 -20.92 16.55
N ILE A 221 3.51 -21.41 15.35
CA ILE A 221 2.53 -22.05 14.48
C ILE A 221 3.04 -23.45 14.11
N ASN A 222 2.13 -24.43 14.15
CA ASN A 222 2.45 -25.78 13.69
C ASN A 222 2.77 -25.77 12.20
N CYS A 223 3.81 -26.52 11.83
CA CYS A 223 4.22 -26.62 10.45
C CYS A 223 3.21 -27.41 9.63
N SER A 224 2.96 -26.97 8.40
CA SER A 224 2.15 -27.67 7.42
C SER A 224 2.80 -27.53 6.04
N THR A 225 2.63 -28.55 5.20
CA THR A 225 3.11 -28.52 3.81
C THR A 225 2.52 -27.34 3.03
N ALA A 226 1.24 -27.03 3.28
CA ALA A 226 0.57 -25.87 2.72
C ALA A 226 1.35 -24.56 2.94
N VAL A 227 2.01 -24.40 4.09
CA VAL A 227 2.85 -23.22 4.37
C VAL A 227 4.27 -23.42 3.86
N THR A 228 4.95 -24.49 4.29
CA THR A 228 6.41 -24.65 4.09
C THR A 228 6.80 -25.06 2.69
N SER A 229 5.84 -25.50 1.87
CA SER A 229 6.10 -25.99 0.51
C SER A 229 5.26 -25.27 -0.55
N SER A 230 4.06 -24.81 -0.21
CA SER A 230 3.10 -24.26 -1.19
C SER A 230 2.81 -22.77 -1.01
N CYS A 231 3.35 -22.11 0.02
CA CYS A 231 3.07 -20.70 0.33
C CYS A 231 1.57 -20.34 0.36
N SER A 232 0.75 -21.17 1.01
CA SER A 232 -0.69 -20.94 1.12
C SER A 232 -0.98 -19.75 2.04
N TRP A 233 -1.21 -18.57 1.47
CA TRP A 233 -1.50 -17.33 2.20
C TRP A 233 -2.70 -17.44 3.17
N TRP A 234 -3.71 -18.24 2.80
CA TRP A 234 -4.88 -18.51 3.65
C TRP A 234 -4.52 -19.40 4.85
N ALA A 235 -3.68 -20.42 4.65
CA ALA A 235 -3.25 -21.31 5.73
C ALA A 235 -2.34 -20.56 6.71
N ILE A 236 -1.49 -19.68 6.19
CA ILE A 236 -0.63 -18.78 6.96
C ILE A 236 -1.49 -17.90 7.87
N SER A 237 -2.51 -17.23 7.32
CA SER A 237 -3.38 -16.33 8.11
C SER A 237 -4.23 -17.08 9.12
N GLN A 238 -4.87 -18.19 8.75
CA GLN A 238 -5.68 -18.99 9.68
C GLN A 238 -4.86 -19.54 10.86
N GLY A 239 -3.67 -20.10 10.59
CA GLY A 239 -2.78 -20.61 11.62
C GLY A 239 -2.30 -19.52 12.57
N ALA A 240 -1.93 -18.35 12.01
CA ALA A 240 -1.51 -17.19 12.78
C ALA A 240 -2.65 -16.63 13.64
N ASP A 241 -3.85 -16.49 13.08
CA ASP A 241 -5.03 -16.01 13.80
C ASP A 241 -5.39 -16.94 14.97
N ALA A 242 -5.35 -18.26 14.77
CA ALA A 242 -5.63 -19.23 15.82
C ALA A 242 -4.59 -19.15 16.97
N ALA A 243 -3.31 -19.05 16.62
CA ALA A 243 -2.24 -18.88 17.59
C ALA A 243 -2.33 -17.53 18.32
N ALA A 244 -2.63 -16.44 17.62
CA ALA A 244 -2.83 -15.12 18.21
C ALA A 244 -4.04 -15.10 19.15
N LYS A 245 -5.20 -15.63 18.73
CA LYS A 245 -6.40 -15.76 19.58
C LYS A 245 -6.11 -16.53 20.87
N SER A 246 -5.29 -17.58 20.79
CA SER A 246 -4.86 -18.35 21.96
C SER A 246 -3.92 -17.55 22.87
N LEU A 247 -3.06 -16.70 22.29
CA LEU A 247 -2.07 -15.89 23.01
C LEU A 247 -2.68 -14.67 23.70
N ILE A 248 -3.47 -13.86 22.99
CA ILE A 248 -3.99 -12.57 23.48
C ILE A 248 -5.46 -12.63 23.90
N GLY A 249 -6.13 -13.75 23.63
CA GLY A 249 -7.55 -13.95 23.88
C GLY A 249 -8.44 -13.41 22.75
N LEU A 250 -9.57 -14.11 22.53
CA LEU A 250 -10.54 -13.78 21.48
C LEU A 250 -11.09 -12.35 21.60
N ALA A 251 -11.36 -11.89 22.83
CA ALA A 251 -11.90 -10.56 23.07
C ALA A 251 -10.93 -9.48 22.59
N ALA A 252 -9.64 -9.55 22.95
CA ALA A 252 -8.64 -8.61 22.48
C ALA A 252 -8.42 -8.70 20.97
N PHE A 253 -8.31 -9.92 20.43
CA PHE A 253 -8.17 -10.15 18.99
C PHE A 253 -9.29 -9.47 18.17
N SER A 254 -10.54 -9.56 18.64
CA SER A 254 -11.69 -8.95 17.95
C SER A 254 -11.69 -7.41 17.91
N THR A 255 -10.83 -6.75 18.70
CA THR A 255 -10.74 -5.28 18.71
C THR A 255 -9.89 -4.71 17.56
N PHE A 256 -9.07 -5.54 16.93
CA PHE A 256 -8.18 -5.11 15.85
C PHE A 256 -8.95 -4.92 14.55
N SER A 257 -8.60 -3.87 13.82
CA SER A 257 -9.20 -3.54 12.54
C SER A 257 -8.41 -4.14 11.37
N HIS A 258 -7.10 -4.38 11.50
CA HIS A 258 -6.26 -4.91 10.42
C HIS A 258 -5.21 -5.88 10.97
N PHE A 259 -4.72 -6.76 10.10
CA PHE A 259 -3.79 -7.83 10.43
C PHE A 259 -2.63 -7.87 9.44
N THR A 260 -1.41 -7.98 9.97
CA THR A 260 -0.20 -8.17 9.16
C THR A 260 0.52 -9.42 9.63
N TYR A 261 0.81 -10.32 8.69
CA TYR A 261 1.54 -11.55 8.91
C TYR A 261 2.98 -11.38 8.42
N VAL A 262 3.95 -11.39 9.35
CA VAL A 262 5.37 -11.22 9.02
C VAL A 262 6.03 -12.60 8.93
N LEU A 263 6.36 -13.01 7.71
CA LEU A 263 6.91 -14.33 7.42
C LEU A 263 8.40 -14.39 7.81
N PRO A 264 8.88 -15.53 8.36
CA PRO A 264 10.30 -15.74 8.61
C PRO A 264 11.11 -15.74 7.30
N PRO A 265 12.37 -15.29 7.31
CA PRO A 265 13.17 -15.13 6.10
C PRO A 265 13.41 -16.45 5.35
N GLY A 266 13.44 -17.58 6.06
CA GLY A 266 13.61 -18.88 5.42
C GLY A 266 12.45 -19.29 4.49
N LEU A 267 11.27 -18.67 4.61
CA LEU A 267 10.15 -18.91 3.70
C LEU A 267 10.25 -18.10 2.39
N GLN A 268 11.24 -17.24 2.22
CA GLN A 268 11.36 -16.40 1.01
C GLN A 268 11.53 -17.23 -0.28
N SER A 269 12.18 -18.40 -0.21
CA SER A 269 12.32 -19.29 -1.37
C SER A 269 11.01 -20.00 -1.76
N VAL A 270 10.05 -20.06 -0.84
CA VAL A 270 8.74 -20.71 -1.02
C VAL A 270 7.70 -19.64 -1.41
N CYS A 271 7.76 -18.50 -0.75
CA CYS A 271 6.90 -17.34 -0.95
C CYS A 271 7.66 -16.25 -1.71
N ALA A 272 7.65 -16.32 -3.05
CA ALA A 272 8.48 -15.46 -3.91
C ALA A 272 8.09 -13.96 -3.90
N TRP A 273 6.93 -13.61 -3.35
CA TRP A 273 6.48 -12.22 -3.22
C TRP A 273 7.10 -11.54 -2.00
N ALA A 274 7.37 -10.23 -2.11
CA ALA A 274 7.88 -9.42 -1.00
C ALA A 274 6.76 -8.94 -0.06
N GLY A 275 5.58 -8.71 -0.63
CA GLY A 275 4.34 -8.36 0.03
C GLY A 275 3.15 -8.97 -0.71
N LEU A 276 2.07 -9.21 0.03
CA LEU A 276 0.78 -9.69 -0.48
C LEU A 276 -0.33 -9.06 0.36
N ALA A 277 -1.51 -8.82 -0.23
CA ALA A 277 -2.65 -8.28 0.48
C ALA A 277 -3.98 -8.77 -0.10
N LEU A 278 -5.02 -8.69 0.73
CA LEU A 278 -6.41 -8.78 0.28
C LEU A 278 -6.85 -7.45 -0.35
N LEU A 279 -7.56 -7.54 -1.47
CA LEU A 279 -8.02 -6.42 -2.28
C LEU A 279 -9.53 -6.54 -2.59
N PRO A 280 -10.40 -5.76 -1.93
CA PRO A 280 -10.15 -5.08 -0.65
C PRO A 280 -10.11 -6.08 0.50
N GLY A 281 -9.73 -5.65 1.69
CA GLY A 281 -9.74 -6.52 2.84
C GLY A 281 -9.02 -5.93 4.03
N ARG A 282 -8.50 -6.78 4.91
CA ARG A 282 -7.93 -6.36 6.21
C ARG A 282 -6.62 -7.07 6.54
N GLN A 283 -6.13 -7.89 5.62
CA GLN A 283 -5.00 -8.78 5.82
C GLN A 283 -3.89 -8.46 4.82
N THR A 284 -2.66 -8.52 5.32
CA THR A 284 -1.42 -8.32 4.58
C THR A 284 -0.39 -9.34 5.02
N TRP A 285 0.45 -9.79 4.11
CA TRP A 285 1.58 -10.67 4.38
C TRP A 285 2.86 -10.01 3.89
N LEU A 286 3.91 -10.04 4.69
CA LEU A 286 5.16 -9.37 4.41
C LEU A 286 6.34 -10.29 4.68
N GLN A 287 7.31 -10.30 3.76
CA GLN A 287 8.58 -10.97 4.00
C GLN A 287 9.41 -10.22 5.04
N SER A 288 10.11 -10.96 5.91
CA SER A 288 11.16 -10.40 6.77
C SER A 288 12.44 -10.11 5.95
N SER A 289 12.36 -9.12 5.06
CA SER A 289 13.46 -8.75 4.15
C SER A 289 13.54 -7.23 3.94
N GLY A 290 14.64 -6.79 3.32
CA GLY A 290 14.87 -5.39 2.94
C GLY A 290 13.84 -4.83 1.95
N TYR A 291 13.27 -5.68 1.09
CA TYR A 291 12.22 -5.28 0.13
C TYR A 291 10.80 -5.62 0.62
N GLY A 292 10.68 -6.36 1.74
CA GLY A 292 9.42 -6.68 2.42
C GLY A 292 9.12 -5.69 3.54
N VAL A 293 8.94 -6.19 4.77
CA VAL A 293 8.52 -5.40 5.94
C VAL A 293 9.44 -4.23 6.31
N GLN A 294 10.72 -4.28 5.91
CA GLN A 294 11.67 -3.20 6.18
C GLN A 294 11.54 -2.02 5.21
N ARG A 295 10.84 -2.21 4.08
CA ARG A 295 10.58 -1.18 3.09
C ARG A 295 9.21 -0.57 3.34
N TRP A 296 9.19 0.68 3.83
CA TRP A 296 7.93 1.36 4.16
C TRP A 296 6.95 1.43 2.98
N ALA A 297 7.45 1.56 1.75
CA ALA A 297 6.62 1.62 0.55
C ALA A 297 5.94 0.28 0.26
N THR A 298 6.61 -0.86 0.51
CA THR A 298 5.97 -2.19 0.42
C THR A 298 4.88 -2.32 1.48
N VAL A 299 5.14 -1.91 2.73
CA VAL A 299 4.11 -1.94 3.78
C VAL A 299 2.94 -1.00 3.46
N MET A 300 3.21 0.14 2.84
CA MET A 300 2.16 1.05 2.36
C MET A 300 1.35 0.44 1.23
N GLN A 301 2.00 -0.14 0.21
CA GLN A 301 1.36 -0.82 -0.92
C GLN A 301 0.36 -1.87 -0.42
N GLU A 302 0.84 -2.82 0.40
CA GLU A 302 -0.02 -3.87 0.95
C GLU A 302 -1.11 -3.30 1.87
N GLY A 303 -0.78 -2.29 2.67
CA GLY A 303 -1.72 -1.61 3.54
C GLY A 303 -2.85 -0.91 2.80
N ILE A 304 -2.61 -0.36 1.60
CA ILE A 304 -3.63 0.36 0.81
C ILE A 304 -4.32 -0.51 -0.25
N HIS A 305 -3.79 -1.70 -0.57
CA HIS A 305 -4.57 -2.75 -1.24
C HIS A 305 -5.84 -3.10 -0.47
N ASN A 306 -5.77 -3.15 0.87
CA ASN A 306 -6.94 -3.34 1.73
C ASN A 306 -8.07 -2.31 1.51
N TYR A 307 -7.76 -1.16 0.88
CA TYR A 307 -8.65 -0.04 0.58
C TYR A 307 -9.06 0.02 -0.89
N GLY A 308 -8.75 -1.00 -1.69
CA GLY A 308 -9.19 -1.07 -3.08
C GLY A 308 -8.26 -0.42 -4.11
N LEU A 309 -7.02 -0.10 -3.73
CA LEU A 309 -6.02 0.33 -4.70
C LEU A 309 -5.35 -0.87 -5.38
N TRP A 310 -5.05 -0.69 -6.66
CA TRP A 310 -4.36 -1.66 -7.51
C TRP A 310 -2.95 -1.16 -7.84
N HIS A 311 -2.12 -2.05 -8.38
CA HIS A 311 -0.78 -1.67 -8.79
C HIS A 311 -0.80 -0.56 -9.84
N SER A 312 0.21 0.30 -9.81
CA SER A 312 0.45 1.31 -10.82
C SER A 312 1.27 0.73 -11.97
N TRP A 313 1.04 1.26 -13.16
CA TRP A 313 1.56 0.77 -14.41
C TRP A 313 2.46 1.79 -15.09
N ARG A 314 3.33 1.32 -15.97
CA ARG A 314 4.06 2.17 -16.91
C ARG A 314 4.27 1.44 -18.22
N ASN A 315 3.99 2.08 -19.34
CA ASN A 315 4.17 1.50 -20.68
C ASN A 315 3.49 0.12 -20.86
N GLY A 316 2.33 -0.09 -20.21
CA GLY A 316 1.61 -1.36 -20.25
C GLY A 316 2.16 -2.45 -19.34
N TRP A 317 3.17 -2.16 -18.52
CA TRP A 317 3.76 -3.11 -17.55
C TRP A 317 3.36 -2.75 -16.13
N GLU A 318 2.85 -3.74 -15.40
CA GLU A 318 2.51 -3.63 -13.98
C GLU A 318 3.78 -3.38 -13.17
N TYR A 319 3.65 -2.63 -12.06
CA TYR A 319 4.74 -2.25 -11.14
C TYR A 319 5.82 -1.29 -11.68
N GLU A 320 5.91 -1.06 -12.98
CA GLU A 320 6.99 -0.24 -13.57
C GLU A 320 6.83 1.28 -13.36
N ASP A 321 5.82 1.72 -12.59
CA ASP A 321 5.73 3.09 -12.11
C ASP A 321 6.57 3.29 -10.83
N TYR A 322 7.75 3.89 -10.97
CA TYR A 322 8.63 4.20 -9.83
C TYR A 322 8.29 5.55 -9.18
N SER A 323 7.19 6.20 -9.56
CA SER A 323 6.71 7.46 -8.97
C SER A 323 5.74 7.26 -7.80
N THR A 324 5.41 6.02 -7.44
CA THR A 324 4.43 5.68 -6.40
C THR A 324 4.79 4.36 -5.71
N ALA A 325 4.38 4.23 -4.45
CA ALA A 325 4.40 2.99 -3.68
C ALA A 325 3.49 1.90 -4.26
N MET A 326 2.51 2.22 -5.12
CA MET A 326 1.71 1.21 -5.84
C MET A 326 2.44 0.62 -7.05
N GLY A 327 3.58 1.17 -7.43
CA GLY A 327 4.55 0.50 -8.29
C GLY A 327 5.81 0.20 -7.48
N ARG A 328 6.99 0.26 -8.09
CA ARG A 328 8.26 -0.01 -7.38
C ARG A 328 8.91 1.22 -6.73
N GLY A 329 8.20 2.35 -6.67
CA GLY A 329 8.73 3.60 -6.13
C GLY A 329 8.77 3.64 -4.60
N ASP A 330 9.80 4.25 -4.03
CA ASP A 330 9.84 4.66 -2.62
C ASP A 330 9.24 6.08 -2.47
N ALA A 331 7.99 6.23 -2.87
CA ALA A 331 7.31 7.52 -2.94
C ALA A 331 5.84 7.38 -2.53
N CYS A 332 5.19 8.49 -2.18
CA CYS A 332 3.77 8.48 -1.87
C CYS A 332 2.93 8.04 -3.08
N PRO A 333 1.70 7.55 -2.86
CA PRO A 333 0.77 7.25 -3.93
C PRO A 333 0.62 8.43 -4.89
N ASN A 334 0.50 8.15 -6.19
CA ASN A 334 0.31 9.21 -7.19
C ASN A 334 -1.08 9.85 -7.01
N VAL A 335 -1.33 10.95 -7.71
CA VAL A 335 -2.52 11.75 -7.41
C VAL A 335 -3.83 11.10 -7.87
N ALA A 336 -3.79 10.19 -8.85
CA ALA A 336 -4.97 9.41 -9.22
C ALA A 336 -5.32 8.41 -8.10
N GLU A 337 -4.31 7.83 -7.45
CA GLU A 337 -4.47 6.94 -6.30
C GLU A 337 -4.97 7.70 -5.06
N THR A 338 -4.33 8.82 -4.71
CA THR A 338 -4.76 9.63 -3.55
C THR A 338 -6.11 10.30 -3.78
N SER A 339 -6.47 10.65 -5.02
CA SER A 339 -7.81 11.12 -5.35
C SER A 339 -8.86 10.02 -5.17
N ARG A 340 -8.59 8.77 -5.62
CA ARG A 340 -9.48 7.61 -5.35
C ARG A 340 -9.70 7.43 -3.87
N LEU A 341 -8.64 7.49 -3.07
CA LEU A 341 -8.71 7.35 -1.62
C LEU A 341 -9.36 8.55 -0.91
N GLY A 342 -9.74 9.63 -1.62
CA GLY A 342 -10.27 10.84 -1.01
C GLY A 342 -9.22 11.63 -0.22
N TRP A 343 -7.94 11.31 -0.41
CA TRP A 343 -6.83 12.01 0.23
C TRP A 343 -6.53 13.33 -0.46
N ALA A 344 -6.69 13.39 -1.78
CA ALA A 344 -6.46 14.58 -2.58
C ALA A 344 -7.74 15.15 -3.21
N THR A 345 -7.78 16.48 -3.41
CA THR A 345 -8.83 17.19 -4.14
C THR A 345 -8.23 18.00 -5.30
N PRO A 346 -8.96 18.16 -6.41
CA PRO A 346 -8.44 18.89 -7.56
C PRO A 346 -8.37 20.38 -7.28
N ALA A 347 -7.50 21.10 -8.01
CA ALA A 347 -7.48 22.56 -8.02
C ALA A 347 -8.87 23.12 -8.37
N VAL A 348 -9.17 24.34 -7.93
CA VAL A 348 -10.45 25.00 -8.25
C VAL A 348 -10.67 25.02 -9.77
N GLY A 349 -11.78 24.46 -10.22
CA GLY A 349 -12.09 24.31 -11.66
C GLY A 349 -11.23 23.28 -12.42
N GLY A 350 -10.38 22.53 -11.72
CA GLY A 350 -9.45 21.54 -12.29
C GLY A 350 -9.93 20.09 -12.21
N GLY A 351 -11.11 19.81 -11.63
CA GLY A 351 -11.61 18.45 -11.40
C GLY A 351 -12.29 17.77 -12.59
N ALA A 352 -12.61 18.53 -13.64
CA ALA A 352 -13.25 18.02 -14.85
C ALA A 352 -12.93 18.91 -16.07
N ILE A 353 -11.68 18.90 -16.52
CA ILE A 353 -11.22 19.73 -17.63
C ILE A 353 -11.56 19.03 -18.95
N ASN A 354 -12.61 19.49 -19.61
CA ASN A 354 -13.13 18.93 -20.85
C ASN A 354 -13.25 20.00 -21.95
N SER A 355 -13.89 19.68 -23.08
CA SER A 355 -14.16 20.61 -24.17
C SER A 355 -14.98 21.83 -23.75
N GLY A 356 -15.78 21.73 -22.67
CA GLY A 356 -16.51 22.86 -22.09
C GLY A 356 -15.64 23.83 -21.29
N VAL A 357 -14.52 23.35 -20.73
CA VAL A 357 -13.51 24.18 -20.05
C VAL A 357 -12.51 24.75 -21.06
N LEU A 358 -11.98 23.89 -21.93
CA LEU A 358 -11.08 24.26 -23.02
C LEU A 358 -11.88 24.57 -24.30
N LYS A 359 -12.83 25.50 -24.24
CA LYS A 359 -13.83 25.74 -25.32
C LYS A 359 -13.21 25.91 -26.70
N THR A 360 -12.22 26.79 -26.81
CA THR A 360 -11.60 27.14 -28.08
C THR A 360 -10.28 26.40 -28.23
N ALA A 361 -10.13 25.60 -29.28
CA ALA A 361 -8.84 25.01 -29.61
C ALA A 361 -7.78 26.11 -29.83
N GLY A 362 -6.56 25.89 -29.35
CA GLY A 362 -5.50 26.91 -29.35
C GLY A 362 -5.58 27.90 -28.18
N SER A 363 -6.69 27.94 -27.43
CA SER A 363 -6.77 28.76 -26.22
C SER A 363 -6.15 28.06 -25.01
N VAL A 364 -5.61 28.86 -24.10
CA VAL A 364 -4.90 28.39 -22.90
C VAL A 364 -5.75 28.65 -21.66
N ALA A 365 -5.86 27.64 -20.81
CA ALA A 365 -6.36 27.77 -19.43
C ALA A 365 -5.25 27.45 -18.43
N LYS A 366 -5.33 27.96 -17.20
CA LYS A 366 -4.25 27.87 -16.20
C LYS A 366 -4.73 27.56 -14.80
N TRP A 367 -3.90 26.86 -14.05
CA TRP A 367 -4.12 26.48 -12.66
C TRP A 367 -2.82 26.51 -11.87
N SER A 368 -2.87 26.87 -10.59
CA SER A 368 -1.73 26.74 -9.68
C SER A 368 -1.85 25.45 -8.89
N LEU A 369 -0.79 24.65 -8.89
CA LEU A 369 -0.71 23.37 -8.18
C LEU A 369 0.39 23.45 -7.11
N PRO A 370 0.06 23.35 -5.82
CA PRO A 370 1.07 23.07 -4.80
C PRO A 370 1.67 21.68 -5.00
N ALA A 371 2.92 21.49 -4.58
CA ALA A 371 3.52 20.15 -4.57
C ALA A 371 2.72 19.21 -3.66
N THR A 372 2.57 17.98 -4.13
CA THR A 372 1.79 16.93 -3.43
C THR A 372 2.28 16.58 -2.04
N TYR A 373 3.52 16.87 -1.64
CA TYR A 373 3.96 16.64 -0.26
C TYR A 373 3.46 17.71 0.73
N ILE A 374 2.97 18.85 0.24
CA ILE A 374 2.53 19.99 1.06
C ILE A 374 1.07 19.80 1.52
N THR A 375 0.20 19.45 0.58
CA THR A 375 -1.24 19.36 0.82
C THR A 375 -1.91 18.39 -0.15
N GLY A 376 -2.99 17.78 0.31
CA GLY A 376 -3.93 17.04 -0.52
C GLY A 376 -4.88 17.96 -1.27
N ASP A 377 -5.06 19.19 -0.79
CA ASP A 377 -6.09 20.07 -1.31
C ASP A 377 -5.60 20.88 -2.51
N GLY A 378 -6.38 20.85 -3.60
CA GLY A 378 -6.09 21.63 -4.79
C GLY A 378 -4.83 21.22 -5.55
N ASN A 379 -4.30 20.01 -5.31
CA ASN A 379 -2.94 19.62 -5.70
C ASN A 379 -2.85 18.96 -7.08
N HIS A 380 -3.97 18.79 -7.79
CA HIS A 380 -3.98 18.18 -9.11
C HIS A 380 -5.01 18.74 -10.08
N LEU A 381 -4.84 18.37 -11.34
CA LEU A 381 -5.82 18.53 -12.41
C LEU A 381 -6.28 17.16 -12.89
N ARG A 382 -7.54 17.09 -13.32
CA ARG A 382 -8.17 15.93 -13.95
C ARG A 382 -8.73 16.34 -15.31
N VAL A 383 -8.14 15.84 -16.38
CA VAL A 383 -8.51 16.13 -17.77
C VAL A 383 -9.35 15.00 -18.33
N LEU A 384 -10.51 15.35 -18.89
CA LEU A 384 -11.47 14.47 -19.54
C LEU A 384 -11.47 14.84 -21.03
N PRO A 385 -10.61 14.22 -21.85
CA PRO A 385 -10.43 14.58 -23.26
C PRO A 385 -11.59 14.11 -24.15
N ASP A 386 -12.80 14.57 -23.83
CA ASP A 386 -14.06 14.31 -24.54
C ASP A 386 -14.07 14.80 -26.00
N TRP A 387 -13.09 15.62 -26.38
CA TRP A 387 -12.85 16.06 -27.75
C TRP A 387 -12.16 14.99 -28.62
N LEU A 388 -11.70 13.88 -28.04
CA LEU A 388 -11.12 12.77 -28.80
C LEU A 388 -12.22 11.83 -29.30
N PRO A 389 -12.16 11.36 -30.58
CA PRO A 389 -13.18 10.47 -31.13
C PRO A 389 -13.39 9.17 -30.33
N GLY A 390 -12.34 8.67 -29.67
CA GLY A 390 -12.39 7.43 -28.88
C GLY A 390 -12.91 7.58 -27.46
N TYR A 391 -13.23 8.80 -26.99
CA TYR A 391 -13.58 9.03 -25.58
C TYR A 391 -14.95 8.46 -25.18
N THR A 392 -15.83 8.17 -26.14
CA THR A 392 -17.10 7.46 -25.89
C THR A 392 -16.92 5.93 -25.85
N ASN A 393 -15.77 5.40 -26.28
CA ASN A 393 -15.50 3.97 -26.24
C ASN A 393 -14.91 3.58 -24.88
N SER A 394 -15.63 2.73 -24.14
CA SER A 394 -15.30 2.38 -22.77
C SER A 394 -13.94 1.69 -22.58
N THR A 395 -13.40 1.11 -23.65
CA THR A 395 -12.10 0.41 -23.65
C THR A 395 -10.93 1.31 -24.01
N LEU A 396 -11.18 2.40 -24.76
CA LEU A 396 -10.16 3.33 -25.25
C LEU A 396 -10.11 4.64 -24.46
N ALA A 397 -11.21 5.05 -23.86
CA ALA A 397 -11.31 6.34 -23.18
C ALA A 397 -10.38 6.42 -21.97
N LYS A 398 -9.58 7.50 -21.89
CA LYS A 398 -8.64 7.77 -20.80
C LYS A 398 -8.83 9.15 -20.21
N ASN A 399 -8.76 9.27 -18.89
CA ASN A 399 -8.61 10.53 -18.17
C ASN A 399 -7.14 10.75 -17.83
N LEU A 400 -6.71 12.01 -17.70
CA LEU A 400 -5.37 12.37 -17.25
C LEU A 400 -5.41 13.01 -15.87
N TYR A 401 -4.47 12.63 -15.01
CA TYR A 401 -4.18 13.27 -13.75
C TYR A 401 -2.81 13.95 -13.81
N LEU A 402 -2.76 15.24 -13.45
CA LEU A 402 -1.53 16.03 -13.46
C LEU A 402 -1.27 16.59 -12.07
N ALA A 403 -0.08 16.37 -11.52
CA ALA A 403 0.31 16.93 -10.22
C ALA A 403 1.81 17.21 -10.13
N LEU A 404 2.18 18.26 -9.40
CA LEU A 404 3.57 18.58 -9.08
C LEU A 404 4.10 17.60 -8.02
N ARG A 405 5.15 16.85 -8.37
CA ARG A 405 5.90 16.00 -7.45
C ARG A 405 7.25 16.63 -7.15
N VAL A 406 7.59 16.79 -5.89
CA VAL A 406 8.86 17.37 -5.40
C VAL A 406 9.46 16.37 -4.42
N ASN A 407 10.78 16.16 -4.49
CA ASN A 407 11.47 15.13 -3.70
C ASN A 407 11.68 15.56 -2.23
N LYS A 408 10.57 15.71 -1.50
CA LYS A 408 10.55 16.08 -0.07
C LYS A 408 9.56 15.19 0.70
N LEU A 409 9.77 15.06 2.01
CA LEU A 409 8.94 14.27 2.93
C LEU A 409 8.69 12.82 2.45
N GLY A 410 7.43 12.42 2.27
CA GLY A 410 7.06 11.09 1.76
C GLY A 410 7.57 10.80 0.35
N ASP A 411 7.91 11.84 -0.41
CA ASP A 411 8.45 11.77 -1.77
C ASP A 411 9.98 11.97 -1.83
N ALA A 412 10.67 11.98 -0.70
CA ALA A 412 12.11 12.29 -0.63
C ALA A 412 13.00 11.41 -1.52
N ALA A 413 12.58 10.16 -1.82
CA ALA A 413 13.31 9.23 -2.66
C ALA A 413 12.83 9.19 -4.13
N LEU A 414 11.98 10.13 -4.57
CA LEU A 414 11.60 10.24 -5.98
C LEU A 414 12.83 10.43 -6.87
N GLY A 415 12.97 9.56 -7.88
CA GLY A 415 14.01 9.68 -8.88
C GLY A 415 13.89 10.92 -9.76
N SER A 416 14.99 11.37 -10.36
CA SER A 416 15.07 12.60 -11.18
C SER A 416 14.14 12.63 -12.40
N MET A 417 13.66 11.47 -12.86
CA MET A 417 12.64 11.38 -13.89
C MET A 417 11.30 11.97 -13.43
N TYR A 418 10.98 11.88 -12.15
CA TYR A 418 9.70 12.24 -11.54
C TYR A 418 9.79 13.48 -10.65
N ALA A 419 10.93 13.64 -9.96
CA ALA A 419 11.14 14.69 -8.99
C ALA A 419 11.20 16.08 -9.64
N ASN A 420 10.57 17.05 -8.98
CA ASN A 420 10.51 18.46 -9.36
C ASN A 420 9.85 18.70 -10.71
N LYS A 421 8.83 17.90 -11.04
CA LYS A 421 8.11 17.92 -12.31
C LYS A 421 6.61 17.74 -12.09
N VAL A 422 5.84 18.12 -13.10
CA VAL A 422 4.42 17.75 -13.17
C VAL A 422 4.36 16.33 -13.74
N ASN A 423 4.02 15.36 -12.91
CA ASN A 423 3.79 13.99 -13.36
C ASN A 423 2.42 13.89 -14.01
N VAL A 424 2.33 13.09 -15.08
CA VAL A 424 1.10 12.83 -15.82
C VAL A 424 0.81 11.33 -15.76
N HIS A 425 -0.35 11.01 -15.19
CA HIS A 425 -0.89 9.66 -15.11
C HIS A 425 -2.14 9.56 -15.96
N GLU A 426 -2.29 8.48 -16.73
CA GLU A 426 -3.52 8.15 -17.43
C GLU A 426 -4.32 7.08 -16.67
N VAL A 427 -5.64 7.10 -16.82
CA VAL A 427 -6.57 6.21 -16.12
C VAL A 427 -7.72 5.84 -17.05
N ASN A 428 -8.24 4.60 -17.00
CA ASN A 428 -9.47 4.24 -17.74
C ASN A 428 -10.64 5.18 -17.37
N ALA A 429 -11.15 5.94 -18.35
CA ALA A 429 -12.15 6.97 -18.11
C ALA A 429 -13.50 6.42 -17.66
N THR A 430 -13.92 5.26 -18.18
CA THR A 430 -15.18 4.60 -17.78
C THR A 430 -15.18 4.28 -16.29
N MET A 431 -14.11 3.63 -15.84
CA MET A 431 -13.95 3.23 -14.44
C MET A 431 -13.75 4.44 -13.54
N ASP A 432 -12.98 5.42 -13.98
CA ASP A 432 -12.71 6.64 -13.22
C ASP A 432 -13.93 7.55 -13.09
N ASN A 433 -14.75 7.67 -14.13
CA ASN A 433 -16.01 8.45 -14.11
C ASN A 433 -17.14 7.74 -13.35
N GLY A 434 -17.12 6.41 -13.27
CA GLY A 434 -18.10 5.63 -12.51
C GLY A 434 -17.87 5.64 -11.00
N TYR A 435 -16.68 6.02 -10.54
CA TYR A 435 -16.34 6.07 -9.12
C TYR A 435 -17.08 7.20 -8.37
N PRO A 436 -17.56 6.98 -7.13
CA PRO A 436 -17.47 5.77 -6.32
C PRO A 436 -18.64 4.79 -6.50
N ASN A 437 -19.55 5.01 -7.45
CA ASN A 437 -20.77 4.21 -7.56
C ASN A 437 -20.57 2.88 -8.29
N SER A 438 -19.50 2.76 -9.09
CA SER A 438 -19.15 1.57 -9.87
C SER A 438 -17.63 1.39 -9.89
N PHE A 439 -17.16 0.16 -10.12
CA PHE A 439 -15.73 -0.16 -10.29
C PHE A 439 -14.85 0.21 -9.08
N ILE A 440 -15.42 0.21 -7.87
CA ILE A 440 -14.75 0.63 -6.62
C ILE A 440 -13.50 -0.20 -6.37
N TYR A 441 -13.55 -1.49 -6.70
CA TYR A 441 -12.48 -2.46 -6.48
C TYR A 441 -11.91 -3.04 -7.77
N SER A 442 -12.19 -2.41 -8.92
CA SER A 442 -11.61 -2.80 -10.20
C SER A 442 -10.26 -2.12 -10.44
N ASP A 443 -9.38 -2.80 -11.17
CA ASP A 443 -8.14 -2.21 -11.68
C ASP A 443 -8.44 -1.22 -12.80
N ARG A 444 -8.27 0.08 -12.51
CA ARG A 444 -8.44 1.16 -13.48
C ARG A 444 -7.20 1.41 -14.34
N ARG A 445 -6.14 0.61 -14.13
CA ARG A 445 -4.82 0.68 -14.76
C ARG A 445 -4.27 2.11 -14.76
N ILE A 446 -4.01 2.62 -13.56
CA ILE A 446 -3.36 3.94 -13.39
C ILE A 446 -1.95 3.81 -13.97
N GLN A 447 -1.64 4.61 -14.98
CA GLN A 447 -0.39 4.48 -15.72
C GLN A 447 0.38 5.79 -15.78
N PHE A 448 1.65 5.77 -15.37
CA PHE A 448 2.55 6.89 -15.62
C PHE A 448 2.89 6.97 -17.12
N ILE A 449 2.67 8.13 -17.74
CA ILE A 449 2.93 8.33 -19.18
C ILE A 449 3.94 9.42 -19.48
N SER A 450 4.11 10.41 -18.61
CA SER A 450 5.02 11.53 -18.85
C SER A 450 5.32 12.33 -17.59
N SER A 451 6.39 13.12 -17.65
CA SER A 451 6.65 14.18 -16.68
C SER A 451 7.08 15.46 -17.40
N VAL A 452 6.55 16.60 -16.95
CA VAL A 452 6.80 17.91 -17.57
C VAL A 452 7.69 18.73 -16.65
N SER A 453 8.89 19.05 -17.14
CA SER A 453 9.87 19.87 -16.42
C SER A 453 9.34 21.29 -16.19
N PRO A 454 9.79 22.01 -15.15
CA PRO A 454 9.44 23.41 -14.96
C PRO A 454 9.92 24.28 -16.12
N PHE A 455 9.16 25.33 -16.43
CA PHE A 455 9.46 26.26 -17.53
C PHE A 455 9.63 25.56 -18.89
N THR A 456 8.76 24.59 -19.19
CA THR A 456 8.78 23.88 -20.48
C THR A 456 7.40 23.79 -21.13
N ARG A 457 7.41 23.51 -22.43
CA ARG A 457 6.25 23.11 -23.23
C ARG A 457 6.39 21.63 -23.58
N SER A 458 5.38 20.84 -23.24
CA SER A 458 5.30 19.41 -23.55
C SER A 458 4.04 19.11 -24.36
N VAL A 459 4.15 18.26 -25.36
CA VAL A 459 3.04 17.86 -26.23
C VAL A 459 2.67 16.42 -25.92
N LEU A 460 1.39 16.17 -25.67
CA LEU A 460 0.81 14.84 -25.55
C LEU A 460 -0.04 14.56 -26.79
N PRO A 461 0.56 14.05 -27.87
CA PRO A 461 -0.10 13.96 -29.17
C PRO A 461 -1.30 13.01 -29.18
N ALA A 462 -1.25 11.93 -28.42
CA ALA A 462 -2.38 11.01 -28.27
C ALA A 462 -3.64 11.67 -27.65
N TYR A 463 -3.47 12.83 -27.02
CA TYR A 463 -4.52 13.56 -26.31
C TYR A 463 -4.90 14.88 -26.97
N ASN A 464 -4.26 15.24 -28.09
CA ASN A 464 -4.34 16.55 -28.71
C ASN A 464 -4.19 17.69 -27.70
N LEU A 465 -3.22 17.55 -26.79
CA LEU A 465 -3.04 18.43 -25.63
C LEU A 465 -1.59 18.92 -25.53
N VAL A 466 -1.42 20.21 -25.26
CA VAL A 466 -0.15 20.83 -24.90
C VAL A 466 -0.20 21.27 -23.44
N ILE A 467 0.85 20.92 -22.70
CA ILE A 467 1.05 21.28 -21.30
C ILE A 467 2.21 22.28 -21.23
N TYR A 468 1.99 23.41 -20.56
CA TYR A 468 3.05 24.35 -20.21
C TYR A 468 3.17 24.43 -18.70
N THR A 469 4.37 24.69 -18.23
CA THR A 469 4.65 24.85 -16.81
C THR A 469 5.41 26.15 -16.58
N SER A 470 5.11 26.84 -15.48
CA SER A 470 5.98 27.90 -14.97
C SER A 470 7.23 27.31 -14.32
N ALA A 471 8.13 28.17 -13.84
CA ALA A 471 9.08 27.76 -12.82
C ALA A 471 8.34 27.33 -11.53
N VAL A 472 8.96 26.47 -10.73
CA VAL A 472 8.51 26.18 -9.36
C VAL A 472 8.87 27.38 -8.48
N ASN A 473 7.88 27.91 -7.74
CA ASN A 473 8.09 29.07 -6.89
C ASN A 473 8.69 28.69 -5.52
N ALA A 474 9.00 29.69 -4.69
CA ALA A 474 9.59 29.49 -3.37
C ALA A 474 8.69 28.73 -2.38
N SER A 475 7.40 28.60 -2.67
CA SER A 475 6.44 27.81 -1.88
C SER A 475 6.22 26.41 -2.46
N ASP A 476 7.11 25.96 -3.35
CA ASP A 476 7.02 24.67 -4.04
C ASP A 476 5.67 24.47 -4.74
N ALA A 477 5.18 25.51 -5.40
CA ALA A 477 4.02 25.47 -6.28
C ALA A 477 4.40 25.80 -7.72
N ILE A 478 3.64 25.28 -8.68
CA ILE A 478 3.82 25.49 -10.11
C ILE A 478 2.51 25.93 -10.75
N THR A 479 2.57 26.80 -11.76
CA THR A 479 1.41 27.08 -12.61
C THR A 479 1.46 26.15 -13.81
N VAL A 480 0.41 25.37 -13.99
CA VAL A 480 0.19 24.51 -15.16
C VAL A 480 -0.79 25.18 -16.10
N TYR A 481 -0.43 25.22 -17.37
CA TYR A 481 -1.28 25.72 -18.44
C TYR A 481 -1.62 24.59 -19.40
N LEU A 482 -2.87 24.51 -19.83
CA LEU A 482 -3.33 23.50 -20.77
C LEU A 482 -3.90 24.19 -22.01
N CYS A 483 -3.54 23.65 -23.18
CA CYS A 483 -4.13 24.04 -24.46
C CYS A 483 -4.47 22.78 -25.25
N ARG A 484 -5.73 22.64 -25.67
CA ARG A 484 -6.13 21.60 -26.62
C ARG A 484 -5.97 22.10 -28.05
N TYR A 485 -5.69 21.21 -28.98
CA TYR A 485 -5.65 21.50 -30.41
C TYR A 485 -6.51 20.50 -31.20
N THR A 486 -6.76 20.76 -32.48
CA THR A 486 -7.58 19.90 -33.34
C THR A 486 -6.75 19.17 -34.39
N SER A 487 -5.77 19.85 -34.99
CA SER A 487 -4.98 19.32 -36.11
C SER A 487 -3.49 19.33 -35.83
N ALA A 488 -2.97 20.38 -35.22
CA ALA A 488 -1.55 20.53 -34.93
C ALA A 488 -1.31 21.29 -33.63
N ASP A 489 -0.25 20.94 -32.92
CA ASP A 489 0.14 21.58 -31.66
C ASP A 489 0.57 23.05 -31.86
N SER A 490 0.89 23.45 -33.10
CA SER A 490 1.17 24.85 -33.49
C SER A 490 -0.04 25.79 -33.36
N GLN A 491 -1.26 25.25 -33.21
CA GLN A 491 -2.44 26.04 -32.86
C GLN A 491 -2.36 26.59 -31.44
N CYS A 492 -1.57 25.97 -30.57
CA CYS A 492 -1.32 26.44 -29.22
C CYS A 492 -0.12 27.42 -29.20
N PRO A 493 -0.15 28.48 -28.36
CA PRO A 493 0.89 29.50 -28.37
C PRO A 493 2.29 28.98 -28.02
N SER A 494 3.33 29.77 -28.28
CA SER A 494 4.69 29.40 -27.86
C SER A 494 4.83 29.45 -26.33
N LEU A 495 5.88 28.82 -25.79
CA LEU A 495 6.15 28.87 -24.34
C LEU A 495 6.29 30.32 -23.85
N THR A 496 6.98 31.16 -24.62
CA THR A 496 7.23 32.56 -24.30
C THR A 496 5.93 33.37 -24.26
N ASP A 497 4.97 33.07 -25.14
CA ASP A 497 3.69 33.78 -25.17
C ASP A 497 2.80 33.44 -23.95
N VAL A 498 2.93 32.20 -23.43
CA VAL A 498 2.10 31.72 -22.30
C VAL A 498 2.71 32.07 -20.94
N VAL A 499 4.00 31.80 -20.76
CA VAL A 499 4.68 31.90 -19.47
C VAL A 499 5.48 33.21 -19.35
N GLY A 500 5.71 33.90 -20.47
CA GLY A 500 6.61 35.04 -20.55
C GLY A 500 8.06 34.62 -20.80
N THR A 501 8.94 35.59 -21.01
CA THR A 501 10.38 35.36 -20.92
C THR A 501 10.73 35.02 -19.47
N ALA A 502 11.61 34.04 -19.26
CA ALA A 502 12.19 33.83 -17.94
C ALA A 502 12.76 35.17 -17.49
N SER A 503 12.33 35.66 -16.31
CA SER A 503 12.95 36.87 -15.76
C SER A 503 14.46 36.64 -15.75
N PRO A 504 15.28 37.57 -16.27
CA PRO A 504 16.72 37.42 -16.19
C PRO A 504 17.08 37.13 -14.73
N PRO A 505 18.04 36.22 -14.47
CA PRO A 505 18.48 35.94 -13.11
C PRO A 505 18.73 37.29 -12.42
N PRO A 506 18.28 37.49 -11.16
CA PRO A 506 18.49 38.73 -10.46
C PRO A 506 19.96 39.15 -10.64
N PRO A 507 20.23 40.43 -10.96
CA PRO A 507 21.59 40.88 -11.24
C PRO A 507 22.47 40.38 -10.10
N SER A 508 23.52 39.63 -10.45
CA SER A 508 24.46 39.09 -9.48
C SER A 508 24.78 40.19 -8.47
N PRO A 509 24.63 39.96 -7.16
CA PRO A 509 24.95 40.97 -6.17
C PRO A 509 26.35 41.50 -6.49
N PRO A 510 26.56 42.83 -6.46
CA PRO A 510 27.86 43.41 -6.78
C PRO A 510 28.92 42.66 -5.97
N PRO A 511 30.05 42.27 -6.59
CA PRO A 511 31.09 41.53 -5.88
C PRO A 511 31.38 42.26 -4.57
N PRO A 512 31.41 41.56 -3.42
CA PRO A 512 31.60 42.19 -2.13
C PRO A 512 32.81 43.12 -2.22
N ALA A 513 32.62 44.38 -1.83
CA ALA A 513 33.69 45.37 -1.80
C ALA A 513 34.88 44.72 -1.11
N ARG A 514 36.07 44.79 -1.75
CA ARG A 514 37.29 44.20 -1.20
C ARG A 514 37.38 44.59 0.28
N PRO A 515 37.50 43.62 1.19
CA PRO A 515 37.62 43.94 2.60
C PRO A 515 38.79 44.92 2.78
N PRO A 516 38.62 45.97 3.61
CA PRO A 516 39.70 46.89 3.89
C PRO A 516 40.94 46.12 4.36
N PRO A 517 42.16 46.55 3.99
CA PRO A 517 43.38 45.89 4.42
C PRO A 517 43.35 45.72 5.93
N SER A 518 43.59 44.49 6.37
CA SER A 518 43.56 44.14 7.79
C SER A 518 44.51 45.05 8.56
N PRO A 519 44.08 45.64 9.70
CA PRO A 519 44.96 46.44 10.52
C PRO A 519 46.17 45.60 10.97
N PRO A 520 47.36 46.21 11.10
CA PRO A 520 48.55 45.50 11.54
C PRO A 520 48.28 44.84 12.91
N PRO A 521 48.78 43.61 13.12
CA PRO A 521 48.54 42.88 14.36
C PRO A 521 48.99 43.71 15.57
N PRO A 522 48.23 43.71 16.69
CA PRO A 522 48.67 44.32 17.93
C PRO A 522 50.01 43.74 18.38
N ALA A 523 50.91 44.60 18.87
CA ALA A 523 52.18 44.18 19.43
C ALA A 523 51.95 43.12 20.52
N ARG A 524 52.66 41.99 20.41
CA ARG A 524 52.54 40.88 21.37
C ARG A 524 52.89 41.37 22.77
N PRO A 525 52.07 41.04 23.79
CA PRO A 525 52.43 41.29 25.18
C PRO A 525 53.68 40.49 25.59
N PRO A 526 54.50 41.02 26.52
CA PRO A 526 55.69 40.35 27.00
C PRO A 526 55.34 39.01 27.67
N PRO A 527 56.21 37.99 27.51
CA PRO A 527 55.94 36.66 28.04
C PRO A 527 55.90 36.66 29.58
N PRO A 528 55.01 35.87 30.20
CA PRO A 528 54.95 35.74 31.65
C PRO A 528 56.20 35.03 32.22
N PRO A 529 56.52 35.25 33.51
CA PRO A 529 57.68 34.65 34.15
C PRO A 529 57.59 33.11 34.17
N PRO A 530 58.73 32.39 34.12
CA PRO A 530 58.75 30.94 34.09
C PRO A 530 58.21 30.35 35.40
N THR A 531 57.10 29.63 35.29
CA THR A 531 56.55 28.81 36.37
C THR A 531 57.45 27.61 36.64
N ARG A 532 57.73 27.37 37.93
CA ARG A 532 58.56 26.26 38.44
C ARG A 532 58.08 24.90 37.94
N SER A 533 59.02 24.08 37.52
CA SER A 533 58.85 22.73 37.01
C SER A 533 58.18 21.79 38.02
N PRO A 534 57.20 20.96 37.61
CA PRO A 534 56.72 19.83 38.40
C PRO A 534 57.78 18.72 38.51
N PRO A 535 57.72 17.87 39.54
CA PRO A 535 58.63 16.73 39.69
C PRO A 535 58.41 15.67 38.59
N PRO A 536 59.41 14.79 38.35
CA PRO A 536 59.40 13.87 37.22
C PRO A 536 58.32 12.80 37.39
N LEU A 537 57.42 12.71 36.40
CA LEU A 537 56.51 11.57 36.27
C LEU A 537 57.33 10.31 35.93
N THR A 538 57.21 9.31 36.79
CA THR A 538 57.71 7.95 36.59
C THR A 538 57.17 7.36 35.28
N ARG A 539 58.08 6.86 34.45
CA ARG A 539 57.82 6.15 33.19
C ARG A 539 56.74 5.07 33.37
N SER A 540 55.69 5.15 32.58
CA SER A 540 54.77 4.03 32.34
C SER A 540 55.50 2.90 31.57
N PRO A 541 55.22 1.61 31.84
CA PRO A 541 55.80 0.49 31.11
C PRO A 541 55.24 0.39 29.67
N PRO A 542 55.96 -0.29 28.75
CA PRO A 542 55.53 -0.44 27.36
C PRO A 542 54.28 -1.33 27.22
N PRO A 543 53.52 -1.21 26.10
CA PRO A 543 52.32 -1.98 25.87
C PRO A 543 52.62 -3.48 25.72
N LEU A 544 51.90 -4.32 26.44
CA LEU A 544 51.92 -5.78 26.28
C LEU A 544 51.41 -6.18 24.89
N LYS A 545 52.23 -6.96 24.18
CA LYS A 545 51.86 -7.64 22.92
C LYS A 545 50.61 -8.49 23.15
N LYS A 546 49.55 -8.26 22.36
CA LYS A 546 48.36 -9.12 22.32
C LYS A 546 48.74 -10.51 21.82
N SER A 547 48.42 -11.53 22.62
CA SER A 547 48.57 -12.95 22.31
C SER A 547 47.58 -13.38 21.20
N PRO A 548 47.92 -14.40 20.39
CA PRO A 548 47.00 -14.95 19.39
C PRO A 548 45.83 -15.70 20.05
N PRO A 549 44.67 -15.81 19.35
CA PRO A 549 43.50 -16.48 19.88
C PRO A 549 43.73 -17.99 20.10
N PRO A 550 43.11 -18.60 21.12
CA PRO A 550 43.26 -20.03 21.40
C PRO A 550 42.57 -20.88 20.32
N SER A 551 43.23 -21.97 19.91
CA SER A 551 42.67 -22.99 19.03
C SER A 551 41.39 -23.61 19.61
N PRO A 552 40.43 -24.01 18.76
CA PRO A 552 39.17 -24.61 19.21
C PRO A 552 39.42 -25.94 19.96
N ARG A 553 38.74 -26.08 21.12
CA ARG A 553 38.74 -27.31 21.92
C ARG A 553 38.09 -28.45 21.12
N LYS A 554 38.72 -29.64 21.19
CA LYS A 554 38.12 -30.91 20.72
C LYS A 554 36.80 -31.20 21.46
N PRO A 555 35.79 -31.78 20.79
CA PRO A 555 34.58 -32.24 21.44
C PRO A 555 34.88 -33.37 22.45
N PRO A 556 34.08 -33.50 23.53
CA PRO A 556 34.19 -34.62 24.46
C PRO A 556 33.83 -35.96 23.78
N PRO A 557 34.44 -37.08 24.22
CA PRO A 557 34.11 -38.41 23.69
C PRO A 557 32.67 -38.80 24.04
N SER A 558 31.98 -39.41 23.07
CA SER A 558 30.63 -39.94 23.23
C SER A 558 30.52 -40.94 24.39
N PRO A 559 29.42 -40.93 25.16
CA PRO A 559 29.19 -41.93 26.19
C PRO A 559 29.08 -43.33 25.61
N ARG A 560 29.69 -44.29 26.30
CA ARG A 560 29.71 -45.72 25.97
C ARG A 560 28.28 -46.30 26.07
N PRO A 561 27.87 -47.21 25.16
CA PRO A 561 26.58 -47.88 25.27
C PRO A 561 26.50 -48.73 26.54
N SER A 562 25.35 -48.67 27.23
CA SER A 562 25.04 -49.53 28.38
C SER A 562 24.96 -51.01 27.95
N PRO A 563 25.36 -51.96 28.82
CA PRO A 563 25.22 -53.39 28.54
C PRO A 563 23.74 -53.81 28.54
N PRO A 564 23.37 -54.85 27.77
CA PRO A 564 22.02 -55.39 27.76
C PRO A 564 21.69 -56.02 29.12
N THR A 565 20.54 -55.64 29.67
CA THR A 565 19.97 -56.26 30.87
C THR A 565 19.41 -57.63 30.50
N VAL A 566 19.96 -58.68 31.12
CA VAL A 566 19.39 -60.03 31.09
C VAL A 566 18.18 -60.03 32.02
N GLY A 567 16.99 -60.21 31.44
CA GLY A 567 15.76 -60.51 32.17
C GLY A 567 15.67 -62.01 32.45
N HIS A 568 15.25 -62.33 33.67
CA HIS A 568 14.86 -63.66 34.13
C HIS A 568 13.69 -64.25 33.34
#